data_AF-A0A4Q6AJR8-F1
#
_entry.id   AF-A0A4Q6AJR8-F1
#
_cell.length_a   1.000
_cell.length_b   1.000
_cell.length_c   1.000
_cell.angle_alpha   90.00
_cell.angle_beta   90.00
_cell.angle_gamma   90.00
#
_symmetry.space_group_name_H-M   'P 1'
#
loop_
_entity.id
_entity.type
_entity.pdbx_description
1 polymer ?
#
loop_
_entity_poly.entity_id
_entity_poly.type
_entity_poly.pdbx_seq_one_letter_code
_entity_poly.pdbx_strand_id
1 'polypeptide(L)' 'MPEIPDIEVFSRNLKKLLTGKQVTRVNVVNGKKLKDKPAELSKALEGQKILDVYRSGKELRIQFSKDVLLGIHL' A
#
# COMPACT_ATOMS: atom_id res chain seq x y z
N MET A 1 -15.01 3.12 10.68
CA MET A 1 -13.77 2.83 11.40
C MET A 1 -13.61 1.32 11.38
N PRO A 2 -12.73 0.76 10.52
CA PRO A 2 -12.30 -0.61 10.72
C PRO A 2 -11.56 -0.68 12.06
N GLU A 3 -11.88 -1.67 12.87
CA GLU A 3 -11.20 -1.85 14.13
C GLU A 3 -9.85 -2.54 13.90
N ILE A 4 -9.08 -2.66 14.97
CA ILE A 4 -7.81 -3.39 14.95
C ILE A 4 -7.91 -4.78 14.27
N PRO A 5 -8.88 -5.64 14.64
CA PRO A 5 -9.04 -6.96 14.02
C PRO A 5 -9.37 -6.88 12.52
N ASP A 6 -10.17 -5.91 12.08
CA ASP A 6 -10.50 -5.77 10.65
C ASP A 6 -9.26 -5.51 9.80
N ILE A 7 -8.41 -4.57 10.23
CA ILE A 7 -7.17 -4.23 9.51
C ILE A 7 -6.25 -5.45 9.42
N GLU A 8 -6.22 -6.30 10.45
CA GLU A 8 -5.43 -7.53 10.41
C GLU A 8 -5.96 -8.48 9.33
N VAL A 9 -7.27 -8.69 9.27
CA VAL A 9 -7.91 -9.52 8.24
C VAL A 9 -7.64 -8.96 6.84
N PHE A 10 -7.77 -7.64 6.65
CA PHE A 10 -7.44 -6.99 5.37
C PHE A 10 -5.97 -7.22 4.99
N SER A 11 -5.04 -6.99 5.92
CA SER A 11 -3.61 -7.17 5.66
C SER A 11 -3.28 -8.60 5.23
N ARG A 12 -3.83 -9.61 5.91
CA ARG A 12 -3.62 -11.03 5.56
C ARG A 12 -4.18 -11.37 4.18
N ASN A 13 -5.37 -10.88 3.85
CA ASN A 13 -5.98 -11.13 2.54
C ASN A 13 -5.19 -10.44 1.42
N LEU A 14 -4.84 -9.17 1.61
CA LEU A 14 -4.04 -8.41 0.64
C LEU A 14 -2.64 -9.00 0.47
N LYS A 15 -2.00 -9.46 1.55
CA LYS A 15 -0.71 -10.15 1.49
C LYS A 15 -0.79 -11.38 0.58
N LYS A 16 -1.80 -12.24 0.77
CA LYS A 16 -2.00 -13.43 -0.09
C LYS A 16 -2.23 -13.07 -1.55
N LEU A 17 -2.94 -11.98 -1.82
CA LEU A 17 -3.32 -11.58 -3.18
C LEU A 17 -2.21 -10.81 -3.92
N LEU A 18 -1.44 -9.98 -3.21
CA LEU A 18 -0.57 -8.97 -3.82
C LEU A 18 0.92 -9.31 -3.73
N THR A 19 1.34 -10.09 -2.73
CA THR A 19 2.76 -10.42 -2.55
C THR A 19 3.31 -11.11 -3.80
N GLY A 20 4.46 -10.63 -4.27
CA GLY A 20 5.10 -11.13 -5.47
C GLY A 20 4.60 -10.52 -6.79
N LYS A 21 3.53 -9.72 -6.78
CA LYS A 21 3.08 -8.99 -7.97
C LYS A 21 3.88 -7.71 -8.19
N GLN A 22 3.98 -7.30 -9.45
CA GLN A 22 4.60 -6.05 -9.85
C GLN A 22 3.52 -5.00 -10.15
N VAL A 23 3.73 -3.78 -9.69
CA VAL A 23 2.86 -2.64 -9.99
C VAL A 23 3.08 -2.22 -11.43
N THR A 24 2.06 -2.33 -12.27
CA THR A 24 2.13 -1.93 -13.68
C THR A 24 1.76 -0.47 -13.88
N ARG A 25 0.77 0.01 -13.13
CA ARG A 25 0.26 1.37 -13.23
C ARG A 25 -0.32 1.85 -11.92
N VAL A 26 -0.14 3.13 -11.60
CA VAL A 26 -0.78 3.77 -10.44
C VAL A 26 -1.64 4.93 -10.89
N ASN A 27 -2.92 4.90 -10.48
CA ASN A 27 -3.88 5.96 -10.78
C ASN A 27 -4.44 6.53 -9.48
N VAL A 28 -4.23 7.83 -9.25
CA VAL A 28 -4.75 8.54 -8.07
C VAL A 28 -6.06 9.22 -8.44
N VAL A 29 -7.18 8.59 -8.05
CA VAL A 29 -8.53 9.09 -8.38
C VAL A 29 -8.92 10.30 -7.53
N ASN A 30 -8.50 10.35 -6.26
CA ASN A 30 -8.78 11.46 -5.35
C ASN A 30 -7.55 11.82 -4.50
N GLY A 31 -6.80 12.83 -4.96
CA GLY A 31 -5.59 13.29 -4.30
C GLY A 31 -5.82 14.22 -3.09
N LYS A 32 -7.07 14.57 -2.74
CA LYS A 32 -7.35 15.59 -1.70
C LYS A 32 -6.79 15.27 -0.31
N LYS A 33 -6.56 13.99 -0.01
CA LYS A 33 -6.01 13.51 1.27
C LYS A 33 -4.58 12.96 1.13
N LEU A 34 -3.99 13.02 -0.05
CA LEU A 34 -2.60 12.63 -0.26
C LEU A 34 -1.70 13.75 0.26
N LYS A 35 -0.71 13.40 1.08
CA LYS A 35 0.36 14.34 1.46
C LYS A 35 1.33 14.56 0.30
N ASP A 36 1.60 13.50 -0.45
CA ASP A 36 2.54 13.50 -1.58
C ASP A 36 1.88 13.88 -2.90
N LYS A 37 2.70 14.33 -3.86
CA LYS A 37 2.22 14.58 -5.22
C LYS A 37 1.87 13.25 -5.90
N PRO A 38 0.73 13.14 -6.59
CA PRO A 38 0.35 11.93 -7.32
C PRO A 38 1.42 11.40 -8.27
N ALA A 39 2.12 12.31 -8.97
CA ALA A 39 3.17 11.96 -9.91
C ALA A 39 4.39 11.30 -9.23
N GLU A 40 4.78 11.80 -8.05
CA GLU A 40 5.89 11.23 -7.28
C GLU A 40 5.53 9.83 -6.77
N LEU A 41 4.27 9.66 -6.34
CA LEU A 41 3.75 8.37 -5.89
C LEU A 41 3.69 7.34 -7.03
N SER A 42 3.20 7.72 -8.21
CA SER A 42 3.21 6.85 -9.39
C SER A 42 4.63 6.46 -9.78
N LYS A 43 5.54 7.44 -9.89
CA LYS A 43 6.95 7.19 -10.24
C LYS A 43 7.68 6.31 -9.21
N ALA A 44 7.36 6.48 -7.92
CA ALA A 44 7.91 5.66 -6.87
C ALA A 44 7.38 4.22 -6.95
N LEU A 45 6.09 4.01 -7.17
CA LEU A 45 5.48 2.67 -7.04
C LEU A 45 5.47 1.86 -8.33
N GLU A 46 5.35 2.52 -9.50
CA GLU A 46 5.29 1.83 -10.79
C GLU A 46 6.58 1.06 -11.09
N GLY A 47 6.43 -0.17 -11.54
CA GLY A 47 7.53 -1.11 -11.79
C GLY A 47 8.08 -1.81 -10.53
N GLN A 48 7.62 -1.47 -9.33
CA GLN A 48 8.08 -2.15 -8.12
C GLN A 48 7.32 -3.44 -7.83
N LYS A 49 7.99 -4.39 -7.18
CA LYS A 49 7.40 -5.65 -6.71
C LYS A 49 6.96 -5.51 -5.25
N ILE A 50 5.76 -6.00 -4.93
CA ILE A 50 5.25 -6.03 -3.56
C ILE A 50 5.94 -7.19 -2.83
N LEU A 51 6.68 -6.87 -1.78
CA LEU A 51 7.40 -7.83 -0.95
C LEU A 51 6.55 -8.34 0.21
N ASP A 52 5.83 -7.42 0.87
CA ASP A 52 4.99 -7.77 2.01
C ASP A 52 3.83 -6.79 2.15
N VAL A 53 2.76 -7.26 2.80
CA VAL A 53 1.63 -6.43 3.22
C VAL A 53 1.32 -6.79 4.65
N TYR A 54 1.44 -5.82 5.55
CA TYR A 54 1.27 -6.03 6.98
C TYR A 54 0.59 -4.84 7.64
N ARG A 55 0.09 -5.08 8.84
CA ARG A 55 -0.52 -4.07 9.69
C ARG A 55 0.52 -3.55 10.67
N SER A 56 0.48 -2.26 10.96
CA SER A 56 1.16 -1.66 12.10
C SER A 56 0.25 -0.67 12.80
N GLY A 57 -0.17 -0.98 14.02
CA GLY A 57 -1.12 -0.14 14.75
C GLY A 57 -2.46 -0.02 14.02
N LYS A 58 -2.82 1.20 13.59
CA LYS A 58 -4.04 1.49 12.82
C LYS A 58 -3.76 1.72 11.32
N GLU A 59 -2.58 1.33 10.87
CA GLU A 59 -2.14 1.53 9.49
C GLU A 59 -1.92 0.20 8.80
N LEU A 60 -2.35 0.13 7.53
CA LEU A 60 -1.95 -0.91 6.60
C LEU A 60 -0.67 -0.46 5.89
N ARG A 61 0.31 -1.34 5.81
CA ARG A 61 1.62 -1.08 5.19
C ARG A 61 1.88 -2.05 4.06
N ILE A 62 2.35 -1.52 2.95
CA ILE A 62 2.77 -2.28 1.78
C ILE A 62 4.25 -1.98 1.55
N GLN A 63 5.07 -3.02 1.62
CA GLN A 63 6.51 -2.94 1.40
C GLN A 63 6.82 -3.33 -0.04
N PHE A 64 7.62 -2.50 -0.70
CA PHE A 64 8.05 -2.71 -2.07
C PHE A 64 9.55 -2.98 -2.17
N SER A 65 9.99 -3.51 -3.30
CA SER A 65 11.35 -4.02 -3.50
C SER A 65 12.47 -2.98 -3.44
N LYS A 66 12.20 -1.68 -3.60
CA LYS A 66 13.22 -0.61 -3.54
C LYS A 66 13.22 0.16 -2.22
N ASP A 67 12.96 -0.51 -1.11
CA ASP A 67 12.86 0.11 0.23
C ASP A 67 11.77 1.20 0.31
N VAL A 68 10.75 1.09 -0.55
CA VAL A 68 9.59 1.98 -0.52
C VAL A 68 8.51 1.36 0.34
N LEU A 69 7.93 2.18 1.22
CA LEU A 69 6.82 1.79 2.09
C LEU A 69 5.63 2.68 1.82
N LEU A 70 4.48 2.08 1.50
CA LEU A 70 3.20 2.79 1.42
C LEU A 70 2.38 2.53 2.68
N GLY A 71 2.11 3.59 3.45
CA GLY A 71 1.22 3.56 4.60
C GLY A 71 -0.18 4.05 4.24
N ILE A 72 -1.19 3.27 4.59
CA ILE A 72 -2.61 3.57 4.38
C ILE A 72 -3.28 3.59 5.75
N HIS A 73 -3.80 4.76 6.13
CA HIS A 73 -4.62 4.92 7.33
C HIS A 73 -6.10 4.77 6.95
N LEU A 74 -6.78 3.80 7.58
CA LEU A 74 -8.17 3.40 7.29
C LEU A 74 -9.16 3.98 8.31
#